data_AF-A0AAN8R9R4-F1
#
_entry.id   AF-A0AAN8R9R4-F1
#
_cell.length_a   1.000
_cell.length_b   1.000
_cell.length_c   1.000
_cell.angle_alpha   90.00
_cell.angle_beta   90.00
_cell.angle_gamma   90.00
#
_symmetry.space_group_name_H-M   'P 1'
#
loop_
_entity.id
_entity.type
_entity.pdbx_description
1 polymer ?
#
loop_
_entity_poly.entity_id
_entity_poly.type
_entity_poly.pdbx_seq_one_letter_code
_entity_poly.pdbx_strand_id
1 'polypeptide(L)'
;MKEQFGVQVFELVFLDHWKDGYLPDTKLLEECGLIQKGTVLLADNVICPGTPDYLEYVCNSSRYNSHYDRSHLEYTKAEDGLEKSVSLLLYSCRITVV
;
A
#
# COMPACT_ATOMS: atom_id res chain seq x y z
N MET A 1 2.08 -10.28 -14.24
CA MET A 1 1.14 -9.12 -14.26
C MET A 1 1.33 -8.23 -15.48
N LYS A 2 2.46 -7.52 -15.63
CA LYS A 2 2.70 -6.63 -16.79
C LYS A 2 2.70 -7.37 -18.12
N GLU A 3 3.51 -8.42 -18.23
CA GLU A 3 3.68 -9.18 -19.49
C GLU A 3 2.46 -10.03 -19.83
N GLN A 4 1.91 -10.71 -18.82
CA GLN A 4 0.79 -11.64 -19.03
C GLN A 4 -0.56 -10.93 -19.21
N PHE A 5 -0.79 -9.81 -18.52
CA PHE A 5 -2.11 -9.15 -18.47
C PHE A 5 -2.07 -7.69 -18.95
N GLY A 6 -0.92 -7.16 -19.38
CA GLY A 6 -0.78 -5.78 -19.85
C GLY A 6 -0.99 -4.71 -18.78
N VAL A 7 -1.06 -5.09 -17.49
CA VAL A 7 -1.30 -4.15 -16.38
C VAL A 7 -0.08 -3.26 -16.19
N GLN A 8 -0.25 -1.94 -16.30
CA GLN A 8 0.86 -1.01 -16.14
C GLN A 8 0.99 -0.46 -14.72
N VAL A 9 -0.15 -0.12 -14.10
CA VAL A 9 -0.25 0.49 -12.77
C VAL A 9 -1.55 0.04 -12.11
N PHE A 10 -1.56 -0.05 -10.79
CA PHE A 10 -2.78 -0.20 -10.02
C PHE A 10 -3.30 1.16 -9.56
N GLU A 11 -4.59 1.40 -9.74
CA GLU A 11 -5.25 2.58 -9.18
C GLU A 11 -5.51 2.40 -7.67
N LEU A 12 -5.83 1.17 -7.28
CA LEU A 12 -6.06 0.79 -5.90
C LEU A 12 -5.47 -0.59 -5.62
N VAL A 13 -4.84 -0.73 -4.45
CA VAL A 13 -4.36 -2.00 -3.89
C VAL A 13 -4.99 -2.14 -2.51
N PHE A 14 -5.80 -3.19 -2.34
CA PHE A 14 -6.38 -3.54 -1.05
C PHE A 14 -5.52 -4.62 -0.38
N LEU A 15 -5.00 -4.31 0.81
CA LEU A 15 -4.15 -5.20 1.60
C LEU A 15 -4.99 -5.77 2.74
N ASP A 16 -5.36 -7.04 2.61
CA ASP A 16 -6.07 -7.80 3.65
C ASP A 16 -5.65 -9.28 3.67
N HIS A 17 -4.33 -9.51 3.62
CA HIS A 17 -3.75 -10.85 3.67
C HIS A 17 -2.92 -11.03 4.94
N TRP A 18 -1.94 -11.94 4.92
CA TRP A 18 -1.00 -12.12 6.02
C TRP A 18 -0.25 -10.81 6.34
N LYS A 19 -0.32 -10.36 7.59
CA LYS A 19 0.10 -9.01 7.99
C LYS A 19 1.60 -8.75 7.79
N ASP A 20 2.45 -9.78 7.96
CA ASP A 20 3.89 -9.67 7.69
C ASP A 20 4.21 -9.45 6.20
N GLY A 21 3.24 -9.69 5.31
CA GLY A 21 3.37 -9.51 3.86
C GLY A 21 3.14 -8.06 3.39
N TYR A 22 2.53 -7.20 4.20
CA TYR A 22 2.09 -5.87 3.76
C TYR A 22 3.27 -5.01 3.28
N LEU A 23 4.32 -4.93 4.10
CA LEU A 23 5.50 -4.15 3.78
C LEU A 23 6.32 -4.72 2.60
N PRO A 24 6.70 -6.02 2.59
CA PRO A 24 7.48 -6.56 1.47
C PRO A 24 6.70 -6.50 0.15
N ASP A 25 5.39 -6.77 0.15
CA ASP A 25 4.59 -6.73 -1.07
C ASP A 25 4.41 -5.30 -1.58
N THR A 26 4.20 -4.33 -0.68
CA THR A 26 4.16 -2.91 -1.06
C THR A 26 5.46 -2.50 -1.74
N LYS A 27 6.63 -2.85 -1.18
CA LYS A 27 7.92 -2.56 -1.80
C LYS A 27 8.11 -3.28 -3.13
N LEU A 28 7.68 -4.53 -3.25
CA LEU A 28 7.75 -5.28 -4.50
C LEU A 28 6.89 -4.62 -5.59
N LEU A 29 5.70 -4.15 -5.25
CA LEU A 29 4.83 -3.41 -6.16
C LEU A 29 5.44 -2.07 -6.59
N GLU A 30 6.12 -1.37 -5.68
CA GLU A 30 6.92 -0.18 -6.01
C GLU A 30 8.04 -0.53 -7.00
N GLU A 31 8.86 -1.55 -6.71
CA GLU A 31 9.99 -1.97 -7.54
C GLU A 31 9.57 -2.42 -8.95
N CYS A 32 8.44 -3.13 -9.03
CA CYS A 32 7.83 -3.53 -10.29
C CYS A 32 7.20 -2.36 -11.06
N GLY A 33 7.12 -1.17 -10.46
CA GLY A 33 6.48 0.01 -11.02
C GLY A 33 4.99 -0.15 -11.24
N LEU A 34 4.34 -0.89 -10.36
CA LEU A 34 2.90 -1.09 -10.32
C LEU A 34 2.22 -0.08 -9.38
N ILE A 35 2.98 0.57 -8.49
CA ILE A 35 2.57 1.73 -7.71
C ILE A 35 3.17 2.98 -8.35
N GLN A 36 2.33 3.96 -8.67
CA GLN A 36 2.75 5.27 -9.17
C GLN A 36 1.97 6.38 -8.45
N LYS A 37 2.32 7.63 -8.73
CA LYS A 37 1.61 8.79 -8.17
C LYS A 37 0.10 8.67 -8.42
N GLY A 38 -0.66 8.72 -7.34
CA GLY A 38 -2.11 8.60 -7.34
C GLY A 38 -2.61 7.19 -6.98
N THR A 39 -1.78 6.15 -7.02
CA THR A 39 -2.16 4.81 -6.54
C THR A 39 -2.55 4.88 -5.07
N VAL A 40 -3.69 4.29 -4.73
CA VAL A 40 -4.19 4.21 -3.35
C VAL A 40 -3.88 2.83 -2.78
N LEU A 41 -3.14 2.80 -1.67
CA LEU A 41 -3.03 1.61 -0.83
C LEU A 41 -4.08 1.72 0.27
N LEU A 42 -4.88 0.68 0.44
CA LEU A 42 -5.88 0.59 1.50
C LEU A 42 -5.61 -0.68 2.30
N ALA A 43 -5.17 -0.51 3.54
CA ALA A 43 -4.69 -1.61 4.39
C ALA A 43 -5.61 -1.85 5.58
N ASP A 44 -6.09 -3.09 5.72
CA ASP A 44 -6.98 -3.50 6.80
C ASP A 44 -6.25 -4.15 7.97
N ASN A 45 -6.85 -4.04 9.15
CA ASN A 45 -6.37 -4.52 10.44
C ASN A 45 -4.99 -4.02 10.84
N VAL A 46 -4.75 -2.74 10.58
CA VAL A 46 -3.45 -2.11 10.86
C VAL A 46 -3.22 -1.91 12.37
N ILE A 47 -4.28 -1.98 13.19
CA ILE A 47 -4.19 -1.91 14.66
C ILE A 47 -4.32 -3.31 15.30
N CYS A 48 -5.27 -4.13 14.88
CA CYS A 48 -5.46 -5.47 15.47
C CYS A 48 -5.78 -6.51 14.38
N PRO A 49 -4.88 -7.47 14.08
CA PRO A 49 -3.70 -7.86 14.86
C PRO A 49 -2.50 -6.92 14.73
N GLY A 50 -2.49 -6.03 13.74
CA GLY A 50 -1.50 -4.95 13.62
C GLY A 50 -0.44 -5.18 12.53
N THR A 51 0.01 -4.08 11.92
CA THR A 51 1.05 -4.06 10.88
C THR A 51 2.05 -2.92 11.13
N PRO A 52 2.80 -2.93 12.25
CA PRO A 52 3.60 -1.77 12.68
C PRO A 52 4.66 -1.36 11.65
N ASP A 53 5.37 -2.32 11.05
CA ASP A 53 6.42 -2.04 10.08
C ASP A 53 5.87 -1.40 8.79
N TYR A 54 4.68 -1.82 8.36
CA TYR A 54 3.99 -1.21 7.23
C TYR A 54 3.56 0.22 7.57
N LEU A 55 2.93 0.43 8.74
CA LEU A 55 2.51 1.75 9.19
C LEU A 55 3.69 2.71 9.33
N GLU A 56 4.79 2.26 9.95
CA GLU A 56 6.01 3.06 10.07
C GLU A 56 6.53 3.49 8.70
N TYR A 57 6.50 2.57 7.72
CA TYR A 57 6.93 2.86 6.37
C TYR A 57 6.04 3.88 5.65
N VAL A 58 4.72 3.67 5.61
CA VAL A 58 3.81 4.53 4.83
C VAL A 58 3.52 5.86 5.53
N CYS A 59 3.55 5.93 6.86
CA CYS A 59 3.27 7.16 7.59
C CYS A 59 4.49 8.08 7.72
N ASN A 60 5.70 7.53 7.78
CA ASN A 60 6.93 8.34 7.90
C ASN A 60 7.64 8.60 6.56
N SER A 61 7.11 8.09 5.44
CA SER A 61 7.69 8.28 4.12
C SER A 61 7.07 9.47 3.39
N SER A 62 7.91 10.33 2.83
CA SER A 62 7.47 11.41 1.92
C SER A 62 6.89 10.89 0.59
N ARG A 63 6.95 9.58 0.36
CA ARG A 63 6.37 8.90 -0.80
C ARG A 63 4.86 8.70 -0.69
N TYR A 64 4.28 8.88 0.49
CA TYR A 64 2.86 8.62 0.73
C TYR A 64 2.22 9.80 1.46
N ASN A 65 0.97 10.06 1.13
CA ASN A 65 0.08 10.85 1.95
C ASN A 65 -0.92 9.89 2.62
N SER A 66 -0.76 9.70 3.92
CA SER A 66 -1.41 8.63 4.68
C SER A 66 -2.46 9.21 5.63
N HIS A 67 -3.60 8.52 5.73
CA HIS A 67 -4.74 8.88 6.55
C HIS A 67 -5.33 7.62 7.17
N TYR A 68 -5.46 7.65 8.49
CA TYR A 68 -6.06 6.57 9.26
C TYR A 68 -7.57 6.78 9.42
N ASP A 69 -8.36 5.84 8.91
CA ASP A 69 -9.81 5.79 9.05
C ASP A 69 -10.18 4.81 10.18
N ARG A 70 -10.45 5.36 11.37
CA ARG A 70 -10.84 4.58 12.55
C ARG A 70 -12.14 3.80 12.32
N SER A 71 -12.15 2.55 12.75
CA SER A 71 -13.31 1.66 12.76
C SER A 71 -13.25 0.68 13.96
N HIS A 72 -13.93 -0.46 13.84
CA HIS A 72 -13.86 -1.55 14.80
C HIS A 72 -13.47 -2.84 14.07
N LEU A 73 -12.74 -3.72 14.77
CA LEU A 73 -12.43 -5.05 14.29
C LEU A 73 -13.72 -5.82 14.01
N GLU A 74 -13.74 -6.55 12.89
CA GLU A 74 -14.93 -7.25 12.41
C GLU A 74 -15.63 -8.06 13.50
N TYR A 75 -16.95 -7.92 13.56
CA TYR A 75 -17.82 -8.63 14.52
C TYR A 75 -17.55 -8.34 16.01
N THR A 76 -16.72 -7.34 16.33
CA THR A 76 -16.42 -6.95 17.71
C THR A 76 -16.58 -5.44 17.94
N LYS A 77 -16.34 -5.00 19.19
CA LYS A 77 -16.20 -3.58 19.54
C LYS A 77 -14.74 -3.18 19.78
N ALA A 78 -13.79 -4.07 19.50
CA ALA A 78 -12.38 -3.74 19.62
C ALA A 78 -12.02 -2.68 18.57
N GLU A 79 -11.20 -1.70 18.95
CA GLU A 79 -10.76 -0.64 18.05
C GLU A 79 -9.87 -1.24 16.95
N ASP A 80 -10.14 -0.85 15.72
CA ASP A 80 -9.30 -1.12 14.56
C ASP A 80 -9.46 0.01 13.55
N GLY A 81 -8.94 -0.15 12.33
CA GLY A 81 -9.18 0.80 11.26
C GLY A 81 -8.45 0.46 9.99
N LEU A 82 -8.68 1.30 8.98
CA LEU A 82 -8.05 1.21 7.68
C LEU A 82 -6.97 2.29 7.59
N GLU A 83 -5.78 1.92 7.13
CA GLU A 83 -4.79 2.91 6.69
C GLU A 83 -4.95 3.15 5.20
N LYS A 84 -5.26 4.39 4.83
CA LYS A 84 -5.32 4.83 3.44
C LYS A 84 -4.07 5.62 3.11
N SER A 85 -3.24 5.11 2.21
CA SER A 85 -2.00 5.77 1.77
C SER A 85 -2.03 6.06 0.28
N VAL A 86 -2.05 7.34 -0.09
CA VAL A 86 -2.00 7.77 -1.49
C VAL A 86 -0.54 7.97 -1.90
N SER A 87 -0.09 7.22 -2.90
CA SER A 87 1.26 7.30 -3.41
C SER A 87 1.54 8.65 -4.08
N LEU A 88 2.66 9.25 -3.73
CA LEU A 88 3.23 10.46 -4.31
C LEU A 88 4.45 10.13 -5.20
N LEU A 89 4.77 8.84 -5.37
CA LEU A 89 5.90 8.36 -6.15
C LEU A 89 5.79 8.78 -7.62
N LEU A 90 6.59 9.76 -8.01
CA LEU A 90 6.79 10.07 -9.42
C LEU A 90 7.69 9.00 -10.03
N TYR A 91 7.11 8.14 -10.85
CA TYR A 91 7.89 7.22 -11.65
C TYR A 91 8.67 8.02 -12.70
N SER A 92 9.97 8.21 -12.47
CA SER A 92 10.87 8.66 -13.54
C SER A 92 10.94 7.52 -14.54
N CYS A 93 10.42 7.74 -15.74
CA CYS A 93 10.62 6.84 -16.87
C CYS A 93 12.13 6.64 -17.03
N ARG A 94 12.66 5.50 -16.58
CA ARG A 94 13.99 5.07 -16.99
C ARG A 94 13.85 4.75 -18.46
N ILE A 95 14.19 5.72 -19.31
CA ILE A 95 14.51 5.46 -20.69
C ILE A 95 15.72 4.53 -20.64
N THR A 96 15.48 3.23 -20.74
CA THR A 96 16.53 2.31 -21.15
C THR A 96 16.79 2.66 -22.61
N VAL A 97 17.84 3.45 -22.85
CA VAL A 97 18.40 3.59 -24.18
C VAL A 97 18.92 2.20 -24.53
N VAL A 98 18.20 1.52 -25.43
CA VAL A 98 18.66 0.30 -26.12
C VAL A 98 19.78 0.63 -27.08
#